data_AF-A0A212EZC1-F1
#
_entry.id   AF-A0A212EZC1-F1
#
_cell.length_a   1.000
_cell.length_b   1.000
_cell.length_c   1.000
_cell.angle_alpha   90.00
_cell.angle_beta   90.00
_cell.angle_gamma   90.00
#
_symmetry.space_group_name_H-M   'P 1'
#
loop_
_entity.id
_entity.type
_entity.pdbx_description
1 polymer ?
#
loop_
_entity_poly.entity_id
_entity_poly.type
_entity_poly.pdbx_seq_one_letter_code
_entity_poly.pdbx_strand_id
1 'polypeptide(L)'
;MDIEECLKEWEDLLADYKRLETVNKEYATKLEEVGELQSSCLKELTHQRYRMSIITGTLKRLEKKGVTKDERIANLEKEIMKRKAMLHEIEATLPKQNSMYLKIILGNVNVSILNKND
;
A
#
# COMPACT_ATOMS: atom_id res chain seq x y z
N MET A 1 30.88 -6.42 39.21
CA MET A 1 31.26 -6.92 37.90
C MET A 1 32.74 -7.21 37.85
N ASP A 2 33.05 -8.42 38.28
CA ASP A 2 34.30 -9.09 37.96
C ASP A 2 34.19 -9.77 36.58
N ILE A 3 35.25 -10.49 36.18
CA ILE A 3 35.34 -11.10 34.86
C ILE A 3 34.38 -12.30 34.73
N GLU A 4 34.16 -13.06 35.80
CA GLU A 4 33.18 -14.15 35.83
C GLU A 4 31.75 -13.65 35.61
N GLU A 5 31.36 -12.54 36.26
CA GLU A 5 30.07 -11.87 36.02
C GLU A 5 29.95 -11.40 34.57
N CYS A 6 31.01 -10.82 33.98
CA CYS A 6 31.01 -10.40 32.57
C CYS A 6 30.81 -11.58 31.60
N LEU A 7 31.46 -12.72 31.85
CA LEU A 7 31.35 -13.90 31.01
C LEU A 7 29.94 -14.48 31.05
N LYS A 8 29.32 -14.52 32.23
CA LYS A 8 27.94 -14.99 32.37
C LYS A 8 26.95 -14.09 31.65
N GLU A 9 27.06 -12.77 31.83
CA GLU A 9 26.20 -11.80 31.12
C GLU A 9 26.35 -11.91 29.59
N TRP A 10 27.56 -12.21 29.10
CA TRP A 10 27.78 -12.46 27.68
C TRP A 10 27.09 -13.74 27.18
N GLU A 11 27.13 -14.82 27.95
CA GLU A 11 26.42 -16.06 27.61
C GLU A 11 24.90 -15.85 27.57
N ASP A 12 24.35 -15.11 28.53
CA ASP A 12 22.93 -14.74 28.56
C ASP A 12 22.59 -13.86 27.33
N LEU A 13 23.44 -12.89 26.99
CA LEU A 13 23.28 -12.06 25.80
C LEU A 13 23.32 -12.87 24.50
N LEU A 14 24.14 -13.92 24.40
CA LEU A 14 24.14 -14.82 23.23
C LEU A 14 22.82 -15.58 23.09
N ALA A 15 22.20 -15.98 24.20
CA ALA A 15 20.89 -16.60 24.18
C ALA A 15 19.81 -15.61 23.73
N ASP A 16 19.91 -14.35 24.16
CA ASP A 16 19.02 -13.26 23.76
C ASP A 16 19.16 -12.94 22.27
N TYR A 17 20.39 -12.91 21.77
CA TYR A 17 20.68 -12.69 20.36
C TYR A 17 20.06 -13.76 19.47
N LYS A 18 20.11 -15.05 19.86
CA LYS A 18 19.44 -16.13 19.11
C LYS A 18 17.92 -15.92 19.00
N ARG A 19 17.30 -15.38 20.05
CA ARG A 19 15.86 -15.02 20.01
C ARG A 19 15.62 -13.85 19.06
N LEU A 20 16.49 -12.83 19.10
CA LEU A 20 16.45 -11.70 18.17
C LEU A 20 16.58 -12.15 16.70
N GLU A 21 17.50 -13.06 16.39
CA GLU A 21 17.66 -13.59 15.03
C GLU A 21 16.39 -14.27 14.51
N THR A 22 15.71 -15.02 15.39
CA THR A 22 14.45 -15.68 15.06
C THR A 22 13.35 -14.65 14.74
N VAL A 23 13.19 -13.63 15.59
CA VAL A 23 12.21 -12.55 15.38
C VAL A 23 12.53 -11.75 14.12
N ASN A 24 13.80 -11.43 13.87
CA ASN A 24 14.21 -10.68 12.69
C ASN A 24 13.93 -11.45 11.39
N LYS A 25 14.15 -12.78 11.39
CA LYS A 25 13.81 -13.62 10.25
C LYS A 25 12.32 -13.61 9.96
N GLU A 26 11.48 -13.73 10.99
CA GLU A 26 10.02 -13.67 10.85
C GLU A 26 9.56 -12.28 10.35
N TYR A 27 10.13 -11.21 10.91
CA TYR A 27 9.88 -9.85 10.45
C TYR A 27 10.22 -9.67 8.97
N ALA A 28 11.38 -10.14 8.53
CA ALA A 28 11.82 -10.03 7.14
C ALA A 28 10.87 -10.76 6.18
N THR A 29 10.44 -11.98 6.53
CA THR A 29 9.44 -12.73 5.75
C THR A 29 8.11 -12.00 5.67
N LYS A 30 7.57 -11.52 6.79
CA LYS A 30 6.32 -10.75 6.81
C LYS A 30 6.42 -9.45 6.00
N LEU A 31 7.57 -8.79 6.03
CA LEU A 31 7.81 -7.58 5.27
C LEU A 31 7.77 -7.85 3.76
N GLU A 32 8.35 -8.97 3.31
CA GLU A 32 8.28 -9.42 1.92
C GLU A 32 6.84 -9.73 1.49
N GLU A 33 6.10 -10.51 2.29
CA GLU A 33 4.69 -10.85 2.04
C GLU A 33 3.82 -9.58 1.92
N VAL A 34 4.01 -8.61 2.82
CA VAL A 34 3.32 -7.32 2.75
C VAL A 34 3.69 -6.57 1.48
N GLY A 35 4.95 -6.59 1.05
CA GLY A 35 5.40 -5.97 -0.20
C GLY A 35 4.74 -6.58 -1.44
N GLU A 36 4.59 -7.90 -1.49
CA GLU A 36 3.89 -8.60 -2.57
C GLU A 36 2.40 -8.26 -2.63
N LEU A 37 1.74 -8.21 -1.46
CA LEU A 37 0.35 -7.79 -1.35
C LEU A 37 0.16 -6.34 -1.80
N GLN A 38 1.04 -5.43 -1.38
CA GLN A 38 1.01 -4.03 -1.81
C GLN A 38 1.13 -3.90 -3.33
N SER A 39 2.08 -4.62 -3.95
CA SER A 39 2.26 -4.64 -5.41
C SER A 39 1.00 -5.15 -6.12
N SER A 40 0.38 -6.21 -5.60
CA SER A 40 -0.85 -6.78 -6.14
C SER A 40 -2.03 -5.81 -6.03
N CYS A 41 -2.21 -5.16 -4.87
CA CYS A 41 -3.24 -4.13 -4.68
C CYS A 41 -3.05 -2.94 -5.64
N LEU A 42 -1.82 -2.46 -5.84
CA LEU A 42 -1.53 -1.37 -6.79
C LEU A 42 -1.86 -1.75 -8.24
N LYS A 43 -1.54 -2.98 -8.65
CA LYS A 43 -1.89 -3.52 -9.98
C LYS A 43 -3.41 -3.54 -10.17
N GLU A 44 -4.15 -4.07 -9.20
CA GLU A 44 -5.62 -4.14 -9.27
C GLU A 44 -6.27 -2.74 -9.23
N LEU A 45 -5.78 -1.82 -8.40
CA LEU A 45 -6.24 -0.42 -8.40
C LEU A 45 -6.05 0.23 -9.78
N THR A 46 -4.88 0.04 -10.38
CA THR A 46 -4.57 0.58 -11.72
C THR A 46 -5.52 -0.01 -12.76
N HIS A 47 -5.74 -1.32 -12.72
CA HIS A 47 -6.65 -2.01 -13.63
C HIS A 47 -8.11 -1.55 -13.47
N GLN A 48 -8.59 -1.40 -12.23
CA GLN A 48 -9.92 -0.87 -11.93
C GLN A 48 -10.08 0.56 -12.49
N ARG A 49 -9.11 1.45 -12.23
CA ARG A 49 -9.12 2.83 -12.77
C ARG A 49 -9.16 2.85 -14.28
N TYR A 50 -8.35 2.01 -14.93
CA TYR A 50 -8.34 1.88 -16.40
C TYR A 50 -9.71 1.47 -16.92
N ARG A 51 -10.30 0.39 -16.41
CA ARG A 51 -11.63 -0.07 -16.85
C ARG A 51 -12.71 0.97 -16.61
N MET A 52 -12.69 1.64 -15.46
CA MET A 52 -13.61 2.73 -15.15
C MET A 52 -13.47 3.92 -16.11
N SER A 53 -12.24 4.22 -16.56
CA SER A 53 -11.99 5.27 -17.56
C SER A 53 -12.65 4.96 -18.91
N ILE A 54 -12.61 3.70 -19.34
CA ILE A 54 -13.26 3.23 -20.58
C ILE A 54 -14.77 3.35 -20.47
N ILE A 55 -15.34 2.90 -19.35
CA ILE A 55 -16.79 2.96 -19.10
C ILE A 55 -17.24 4.43 -19.09
N THR A 56 -16.57 5.27 -18.32
CA THR A 56 -16.88 6.71 -18.23
C THR A 56 -16.72 7.41 -19.58
N GLY A 57 -15.68 7.06 -20.34
CA GLY A 57 -15.46 7.59 -21.70
C GLY A 57 -16.56 7.17 -22.67
N THR A 58 -17.09 5.96 -22.53
CA THR A 58 -18.23 5.48 -23.33
C THR A 58 -19.51 6.21 -22.96
N LEU A 59 -19.81 6.42 -21.68
CA LEU A 59 -20.95 7.21 -21.24
C LEU A 59 -20.92 8.63 -21.80
N LYS A 60 -19.77 9.32 -21.72
CA LYS A 60 -19.57 10.64 -22.33
C LYS A 60 -19.81 10.65 -23.84
N ARG A 61 -19.44 9.56 -24.55
CA ARG A 61 -19.68 9.45 -26.00
C ARG A 61 -21.15 9.22 -26.32
N LEU A 62 -21.89 8.49 -25.49
CA LEU A 62 -23.34 8.30 -25.64
C LEU A 62 -24.10 9.61 -25.40
N GLU A 63 -23.71 10.36 -24.37
CA GLU A 63 -24.23 11.69 -24.09
C GLU A 63 -24.04 12.64 -25.29
N LYS A 64 -22.83 12.69 -25.87
CA LYS A 64 -22.54 13.46 -27.09
C LYS A 64 -23.35 13.03 -28.32
N LYS A 65 -23.80 11.77 -28.36
CA LYS A 65 -24.66 11.25 -29.44
C LYS A 65 -26.15 11.55 -29.20
N GLY A 66 -26.50 12.27 -28.13
CA GLY A 66 -27.88 12.61 -27.80
C GLY A 66 -28.68 11.45 -27.24
N VAL A 67 -28.02 10.40 -26.72
CA VAL A 67 -28.73 9.29 -26.07
C VAL A 67 -29.39 9.82 -24.80
N THR A 68 -30.72 9.67 -24.71
CA THR A 68 -31.49 10.07 -23.53
C THR A 68 -31.00 9.32 -22.30
N LYS A 69 -30.71 10.06 -21.24
CA LYS A 69 -30.32 9.50 -19.95
C LYS A 69 -31.51 8.77 -19.33
N ASP A 70 -31.48 7.45 -19.40
CA ASP A 70 -32.44 6.60 -18.72
C ASP A 70 -31.96 6.22 -17.30
N GLU A 71 -32.82 5.52 -16.56
CA GLU A 71 -32.53 5.08 -15.19
C GLU A 71 -31.27 4.19 -15.11
N ARG A 72 -30.98 3.40 -16.15
CA ARG A 72 -29.80 2.51 -16.18
C ARG A 72 -28.51 3.33 -16.25
N ILE A 73 -28.49 4.38 -17.06
CA ILE A 73 -27.35 5.31 -17.15
C ILE A 73 -27.17 6.06 -15.83
N ALA A 74 -28.25 6.56 -15.24
CA ALA A 74 -28.19 7.27 -13.95
C ALA A 74 -27.67 6.37 -12.81
N ASN A 75 -28.15 5.12 -12.74
CA ASN A 75 -27.70 4.14 -11.75
C ASN A 75 -26.22 3.77 -11.96
N LEU A 76 -25.78 3.60 -13.21
CA LEU A 76 -24.37 3.30 -13.50
C LEU A 76 -23.44 4.45 -13.09
N GLU A 77 -23.82 5.70 -13.33
CA GLU A 77 -23.03 6.86 -12.89
C GLU A 77 -22.91 6.95 -11.37
N LYS A 78 -23.98 6.64 -10.64
CA LYS A 78 -23.97 6.56 -9.17
C LYS A 78 -23.00 5.48 -8.69
N GLU A 79 -23.04 4.29 -9.29
CA GLU A 79 -22.12 3.21 -8.94
C GLU A 79 -20.66 3.54 -9.30
N ILE A 80 -20.42 4.25 -10.41
CA ILE A 80 -19.09 4.76 -10.76
C ILE A 80 -18.59 5.74 -9.69
N MET A 81 -19.43 6.67 -9.22
CA MET A 81 -19.06 7.60 -8.16
C MET A 81 -18.72 6.88 -6.85
N LYS A 82 -19.56 5.93 -6.44
CA LYS A 82 -19.32 5.09 -5.26
C LYS A 82 -18.01 4.30 -5.39
N ARG A 83 -17.77 3.68 -6.54
CA ARG A 83 -16.55 2.90 -6.79
C ARG A 83 -15.31 3.78 -6.73
N LYS A 84 -15.35 5.03 -7.23
CA LYS A 84 -14.22 5.98 -7.11
C LYS A 84 -13.86 6.24 -5.65
N ALA A 85 -14.86 6.46 -4.78
CA ALA A 85 -14.63 6.65 -3.35
C ALA A 85 -13.98 5.42 -2.72
N MET A 86 -14.50 4.22 -3.01
CA MET A 86 -13.92 2.97 -2.51
C MET A 86 -12.48 2.74 -2.97
N LEU A 87 -12.15 3.04 -4.25
CA LEU A 87 -10.78 2.92 -4.75
C LEU A 87 -9.83 3.91 -4.07
N HIS A 88 -10.31 5.11 -3.72
CA HIS A 88 -9.53 6.08 -2.97
C HIS A 88 -9.29 5.62 -1.52
N GLU A 89 -10.29 5.02 -0.87
CA GLU A 89 -10.12 4.42 0.46
C GLU A 89 -9.08 3.29 0.45
N ILE A 90 -9.14 2.39 -0.54
CA ILE A 90 -8.14 1.33 -0.70
C ILE A 90 -6.74 1.91 -0.98
N GLU A 91 -6.63 2.94 -1.83
CA GLU A 91 -5.34 3.59 -2.08
C GLU A 91 -4.77 4.25 -0.82
N ALA A 92 -5.62 4.75 0.08
CA ALA A 92 -5.20 5.36 1.34
C ALA A 92 -4.63 4.34 2.35
N THR A 93 -4.94 3.04 2.21
CA THR A 93 -4.35 1.98 3.04
C THR A 93 -2.98 1.53 2.54
N LEU A 94 -2.59 1.92 1.32
CA LEU A 94 -1.31 1.53 0.72
C LEU A 94 -0.21 2.54 1.07
N PRO A 95 1.05 2.07 1.16
CA PRO A 95 2.18 2.97 1.34
C PRO A 95 2.23 3.98 0.19
N LYS A 96 2.38 5.27 0.54
CA LYS A 96 2.54 6.31 -0.48
C LYS A 96 3.95 6.24 -1.04
N GLN A 97 4.06 6.17 -2.36
CA GLN A 97 5.34 6.33 -3.04
C GLN A 97 5.87 7.75 -2.80
N ASN A 98 7.18 7.88 -2.64
CA ASN A 98 7.86 9.17 -2.53
C ASN A 98 7.47 10.08 -3.68
N SER A 99 7.26 11.37 -3.41
CA SER A 99 7.22 12.36 -4.49
C SER A 99 8.56 12.35 -5.24
N MET A 100 8.55 12.64 -6.54
CA MET A 100 9.76 12.62 -7.39
C MET A 100 10.90 13.44 -6.77
N TYR A 101 10.57 14.61 -6.19
CA TYR A 101 11.52 15.45 -5.46
C TYR A 101 12.15 14.72 -4.27
N LEU A 102 11.33 14.07 -3.44
CA LEU A 102 11.80 13.34 -2.26
C LEU A 102 12.66 12.11 -2.63
N LYS A 103 12.35 11.45 -3.75
CA LYS A 103 13.14 10.34 -4.31
C LYS A 103 14.52 10.79 -4.80
N ILE A 104 14.63 12.01 -5.36
CA ILE A 104 15.91 12.59 -5.81
C ILE A 104 16.84 12.87 -4.63
N ILE A 105 16.30 13.38 -3.52
CA ILE A 105 17.10 13.81 -2.37
C ILE A 105 17.46 12.64 -1.44
N LEU A 106 16.54 11.70 -1.21
CA LEU A 106 16.72 10.62 -0.24
C LEU A 106 17.06 9.26 -0.86
N GLY A 107 16.92 9.08 -2.17
CA GLY A 107 17.01 7.78 -2.84
C GLY A 107 15.72 6.95 -2.71
N ASN A 108 15.80 5.64 -2.97
CA ASN A 108 14.67 4.71 -2.79
C ASN A 108 14.47 4.41 -1.30
N VAL A 109 13.75 5.28 -0.58
CA VAL A 109 13.44 5.08 0.85
C VAL A 109 11.94 4.90 1.04
N ASN A 110 11.49 3.84 1.71
CA ASN A 110 10.08 3.63 2.03
C ASN A 110 9.67 4.49 3.24
N VAL A 111 9.15 5.70 3.01
CA VAL A 111 8.67 6.61 4.09
C VAL A 111 7.32 6.24 4.70
N SER A 112 6.69 5.14 4.27
CA SER A 112 5.39 4.72 4.84
C SER A 112 5.50 4.10 6.23
N ILE A 113 6.72 3.93 6.75
CA ILE A 113 7.02 3.50 8.12
C ILE A 113 7.36 4.70 9.03
N LEU A 114 7.22 5.95 8.56
CA LEU A 114 7.24 7.10 9.46
C LEU A 114 5.88 7.19 10.17
N ASN A 115 5.87 6.53 11.32
CA ASN A 115 4.84 6.52 12.35
C ASN A 115 4.05 7.84 12.43
N LYS A 116 2.71 7.77 12.41
CA LYS A 116 1.82 8.87 12.85
C LYS A 116 1.72 8.93 14.38
N ASN A 117 2.82 8.64 15.07
CA ASN A 117 2.94 8.85 16.50
C ASN A 117 3.89 10.02 16.69
N ASP A 118 3.35 11.21 16.45
CA ASP A 118 3.66 12.48 17.11
C ASP A 118 2.44 13.40 16.95
#